data_AF-A0A7X8JM28-F1
#
_entry.id   AF-A0A7X8JM28-F1
#
_cell.length_a   1.000
_cell.length_b   1.000
_cell.length_c   1.000
_cell.angle_alpha   90.00
_cell.angle_beta   90.00
_cell.angle_gamma   90.00
#
_symmetry.space_group_name_H-M   'P 1'
#
loop_
_entity.id
_entity.type
_entity.pdbx_description
1 polymer ?
#
loop_
_entity_poly.entity_id
_entity_poly.type
_entity_poly.pdbx_seq_one_letter_code
_entity_poly.pdbx_strand_id
1 'polypeptide(L)'
;MENNRPSWVQDLFDEERSFWQNEYPQKTTEEKAKYWSGGLFRSMREQEESNLNPYAIYSENWLKETLKVEPNFLELLPHIYNIWGGMFDAGKVDRIIKKLLTNLK
;
A
#
# COMPACT_ATOMS: atom_id res chain seq x y z
N MET A 1 -20.22 18.48 -23.19
CA MET A 1 -20.71 18.61 -21.80
C MET A 1 -19.49 18.79 -20.94
N GLU A 2 -19.29 20.01 -20.44
CA GLU A 2 -18.14 20.35 -19.61
C GLU A 2 -18.37 19.75 -18.22
N ASN A 3 -17.47 18.87 -17.79
CA ASN A 3 -17.57 18.15 -16.53
C ASN A 3 -17.42 19.12 -15.36
N ASN A 4 -18.52 19.73 -14.92
CA ASN A 4 -18.54 20.61 -13.76
C ASN A 4 -18.51 19.74 -12.49
N ARG A 5 -17.34 19.19 -12.16
CA ARG A 5 -17.14 18.47 -10.90
C ARG A 5 -17.34 19.46 -9.74
N PRO A 6 -18.03 19.06 -8.67
CA PRO A 6 -18.15 19.90 -7.48
C PRO A 6 -16.77 20.32 -6.94
N SER A 7 -16.66 21.52 -6.35
CA SER A 7 -15.40 22.05 -5.81
C SER A 7 -14.75 21.10 -4.79
N TRP A 8 -15.55 20.46 -3.94
CA TRP A 8 -15.06 19.50 -2.95
C TRP A 8 -14.37 18.28 -3.58
N VAL A 9 -14.72 17.91 -4.82
CA VAL A 9 -14.01 16.83 -5.54
C VAL A 9 -12.62 17.29 -5.96
N GLN A 10 -12.50 18.55 -6.36
CA GLN A 10 -11.22 19.15 -6.72
C GLN A 10 -10.33 19.29 -5.48
N ASP A 11 -10.90 19.74 -4.36
CA ASP A 11 -10.20 19.87 -3.08
C ASP A 11 -9.60 18.53 -2.63
N LEU A 12 -10.35 17.43 -2.74
CA LEU A 12 -9.85 16.08 -2.43
C LEU A 12 -8.65 15.66 -3.29
N PHE A 13 -8.68 15.95 -4.59
CA PHE A 13 -7.56 15.63 -5.48
C PHE A 13 -6.33 16.50 -5.21
N ASP A 14 -6.53 17.74 -4.80
CA ASP A 14 -5.44 18.65 -4.47
C ASP A 14 -4.80 18.29 -3.12
N GLU A 15 -5.59 17.87 -2.14
CA GLU A 15 -5.10 17.31 -0.87
C GLU A 15 -4.29 16.02 -1.09
N GLU A 16 -4.83 15.06 -1.86
CA GLU A 16 -4.12 13.82 -2.19
C GLU A 16 -2.79 14.11 -2.90
N ARG A 17 -2.81 15.03 -3.88
CA ARG A 17 -1.59 15.45 -4.58
C ARG A 17 -0.58 16.07 -3.63
N SER A 18 -1.01 16.97 -2.76
CA SER A 18 -0.15 17.62 -1.78
C SER A 18 0.50 16.60 -0.85
N PHE A 19 -0.28 15.63 -0.38
CA PHE A 19 0.25 14.55 0.45
C PHE A 19 1.38 13.80 -0.25
N TRP A 20 1.17 13.34 -1.48
CA TRP A 20 2.17 12.55 -2.20
C TRP A 20 3.39 13.35 -2.65
N GLN A 21 3.23 14.64 -2.95
CA GLN A 21 4.33 15.49 -3.46
C GLN A 21 5.14 16.17 -2.35
N ASN A 22 4.50 16.54 -1.25
CA ASN A 22 5.11 17.40 -0.23
C ASN A 22 5.28 16.70 1.11
N GLU A 23 4.28 15.92 1.55
CA GLU A 23 4.29 15.35 2.90
C GLU A 23 4.95 13.97 2.95
N TYR A 24 4.50 13.05 2.11
CA TYR A 24 4.98 11.67 2.08
C TYR A 24 6.49 11.55 1.84
N PRO A 25 7.12 12.31 0.92
CA PRO A 25 8.56 12.22 0.69
C PRO A 25 9.41 12.63 1.89
N GLN A 26 8.87 13.48 2.78
CA GLN A 26 9.56 13.94 3.99
C GLN A 26 9.43 12.96 5.16
N LYS A 27 8.59 11.92 5.03
CA LYS A 27 8.39 10.91 6.07
C LYS A 27 9.65 10.05 6.24
N THR A 28 9.99 9.78 7.49
CA THR A 28 11.01 8.81 7.87
C THR A 28 10.63 7.40 7.42
N THR A 29 11.61 6.49 7.37
CA THR A 29 11.38 5.07 7.08
C THR A 29 10.30 4.46 7.99
N GLU A 30 10.31 4.80 9.27
CA GLU A 30 9.32 4.29 10.23
C GLU A 30 7.91 4.83 9.96
N GLU A 31 7.77 6.12 9.64
CA GLU A 31 6.48 6.73 9.29
C GLU A 31 5.92 6.18 7.98
N LYS A 32 6.79 5.95 6.98
CA LYS A 32 6.40 5.29 5.73
C LYS A 32 5.95 3.86 5.97
N ALA A 33 6.68 3.10 6.79
CA ALA A 33 6.30 1.76 7.18
C ALA A 33 4.94 1.75 7.91
N LYS A 34 4.70 2.69 8.83
CA LYS A 34 3.40 2.85 9.52
C LYS A 34 2.24 3.16 8.55
N TYR A 35 2.48 4.04 7.58
CA TYR A 35 1.49 4.36 6.55
C TYR A 35 1.10 3.11 5.76
N TRP A 36 2.08 2.41 5.21
CA TRP A 36 1.84 1.19 4.42
C TRP A 36 1.26 0.06 5.26
N SER A 37 1.74 -0.13 6.49
CA SER A 37 1.25 -1.18 7.38
C SER A 37 -0.24 -0.98 7.68
N GLY A 38 -0.69 0.26 7.91
CA GLY A 38 -2.08 0.56 8.19
C GLY A 38 -3.00 0.29 7.00
N GLY A 39 -2.62 0.75 5.80
CA GLY A 39 -3.41 0.53 4.58
C GLY A 39 -3.53 -0.95 4.23
N LEU A 40 -2.41 -1.66 4.21
CA LEU A 40 -2.37 -3.09 3.93
C LEU A 40 -3.13 -3.92 4.98
N PHE A 41 -2.98 -3.58 6.27
CA PHE A 41 -3.73 -4.25 7.34
C PHE A 41 -5.22 -4.14 7.10
N ARG A 42 -5.70 -2.93 6.80
CA ARG A 42 -7.12 -2.67 6.52
C ARG A 42 -7.60 -3.48 5.33
N SER A 43 -6.89 -3.46 4.21
CA SER A 43 -7.30 -4.22 3.02
C SER A 43 -7.30 -5.73 3.25
N MET A 44 -6.34 -6.28 4.01
CA MET A 44 -6.35 -7.70 4.37
C MET A 44 -7.54 -8.06 5.26
N ARG A 45 -7.89 -7.19 6.23
CA ARG A 45 -9.08 -7.37 7.09
C ARG A 45 -10.37 -7.31 6.30
N GLU A 46 -10.53 -6.34 5.41
CA GLU A 46 -11.72 -6.21 4.56
C GLU A 46 -11.95 -7.45 3.68
N GLN A 47 -10.88 -8.04 3.14
CA GLN A 47 -10.95 -9.33 2.44
C GLN A 47 -11.43 -10.45 3.36
N GLU A 48 -10.85 -10.57 4.56
CA GLU A 48 -11.24 -11.58 5.55
C GLU A 48 -12.72 -11.44 5.94
N GLU A 49 -13.16 -10.22 6.25
CA GLU A 49 -14.55 -9.87 6.60
C GLU A 49 -15.52 -10.17 5.45
N SER A 50 -15.04 -10.14 4.21
CA SER A 50 -15.82 -10.51 3.02
C SER A 50 -15.78 -12.01 2.70
N ASN A 51 -15.25 -12.86 3.60
CA ASN A 51 -15.02 -14.30 3.38
C ASN A 51 -14.10 -14.60 2.18
N LEU A 52 -13.20 -13.68 1.84
CA LEU A 52 -12.19 -13.83 0.79
C LEU A 52 -10.82 -14.14 1.41
N ASN A 53 -9.88 -14.56 0.57
CA ASN A 53 -8.50 -14.77 0.99
C ASN A 53 -7.84 -13.42 1.36
N PRO A 54 -7.39 -13.19 2.60
CA PRO A 54 -6.81 -11.91 3.03
C PRO A 54 -5.62 -11.46 2.16
N TYR A 55 -4.87 -12.43 1.65
CA TYR A 55 -3.66 -12.22 0.87
C TYR A 55 -3.94 -11.99 -0.62
N ALA A 56 -5.20 -11.99 -1.06
CA ALA A 56 -5.58 -11.74 -2.45
C ALA A 56 -5.39 -10.28 -2.89
N ILE A 57 -5.15 -9.36 -1.95
CA ILE A 57 -4.81 -7.96 -2.25
C ILE A 57 -3.51 -7.83 -3.05
N TYR A 58 -2.62 -8.81 -2.93
CA TYR A 58 -1.33 -8.83 -3.59
C TYR A 58 -1.46 -9.41 -5.00
N SER A 59 -1.30 -8.54 -6.01
CA SER A 59 -1.24 -8.91 -7.42
C SER A 59 -0.01 -8.30 -8.09
N GLU A 60 0.33 -8.76 -9.29
CA GLU A 60 1.44 -8.18 -10.05
C GLU A 60 1.19 -6.70 -10.36
N ASN A 61 -0.03 -6.34 -10.73
CA ASN A 61 -0.40 -4.96 -11.01
C ASN A 61 -0.30 -4.09 -9.75
N TRP A 62 -0.81 -4.59 -8.62
CA TRP A 62 -0.66 -3.91 -7.34
C TRP A 62 0.81 -3.65 -7.02
N LEU A 63 1.68 -4.65 -7.15
CA LEU A 63 3.11 -4.50 -6.84
C LEU A 63 3.79 -3.50 -7.79
N LYS A 64 3.44 -3.51 -9.09
CA LYS A 64 3.94 -2.52 -10.06
C LYS A 64 3.56 -1.10 -9.65
N GLU A 65 2.30 -0.85 -9.32
CA GLU A 65 1.84 0.48 -8.91
C GLU A 65 2.45 0.91 -7.57
N THR A 66 2.56 -0.01 -6.61
CA THR A 66 3.24 0.27 -5.33
C THR A 66 4.68 0.68 -5.54
N LEU A 67 5.45 -0.02 -6.40
CA LEU A 67 6.85 0.32 -6.67
C LEU A 67 7.03 1.61 -7.49
N LYS A 68 6.01 2.07 -8.22
CA LYS A 68 6.04 3.40 -8.84
C LYS A 68 5.91 4.52 -7.81
N VAL A 69 5.07 4.30 -6.78
CA VAL A 69 4.80 5.29 -5.74
C VAL A 69 5.87 5.29 -4.65
N GLU A 70 6.29 4.10 -4.20
CA GLU A 70 7.36 3.91 -3.23
C GLU A 70 8.39 2.91 -3.79
N PRO A 71 9.41 3.40 -4.52
CA PRO A 71 10.45 2.56 -5.12
C PRO A 71 11.20 1.68 -4.12
N ASN A 72 11.32 2.12 -2.85
CA ASN A 72 12.00 1.38 -1.80
C ASN A 72 11.02 0.54 -0.96
N PHE A 73 9.81 0.26 -1.47
CA PHE A 73 8.79 -0.45 -0.72
C PHE A 73 9.26 -1.81 -0.19
N LEU A 74 10.09 -2.54 -0.96
CA LEU A 74 10.64 -3.83 -0.52
C LEU A 74 11.52 -3.70 0.73
N GLU A 75 12.23 -2.58 0.89
CA GLU A 75 13.05 -2.30 2.07
C GLU A 75 12.19 -1.97 3.29
N LEU A 76 10.94 -1.52 3.08
CA LEU A 76 9.99 -1.26 4.16
C LEU A 76 9.34 -2.54 4.72
N LEU A 77 9.35 -3.65 3.98
CA LEU A 77 8.63 -4.88 4.36
C LEU A 77 8.99 -5.39 5.75
N PRO A 78 10.27 -5.49 6.17
CA PRO A 78 10.61 -5.91 7.53
C PRO A 78 10.01 -5.00 8.61
N HIS A 79 9.99 -3.68 8.38
CA HIS A 79 9.39 -2.72 9.30
C HIS A 79 7.87 -2.87 9.36
N ILE A 80 7.22 -3.06 8.20
CA ILE A 80 5.78 -3.31 8.09
C ILE A 80 5.40 -4.59 8.86
N TYR A 81 6.15 -5.67 8.67
CA TYR A 81 5.91 -6.94 9.34
C TYR A 81 6.08 -6.83 10.86
N ASN A 82 7.10 -6.11 11.32
CA ASN A 82 7.29 -5.83 12.74
C ASN A 82 6.10 -5.07 13.35
N ILE A 83 5.49 -4.14 12.60
CA ILE A 83 4.32 -3.38 13.06
C ILE A 83 3.08 -4.29 13.17
N TRP A 84 2.86 -5.19 12.21
CA TRP A 84 1.76 -6.15 12.31
C TRP A 84 1.97 -7.20 13.41
N GLY A 85 3.22 -7.49 13.75
CA GLY A 85 3.57 -8.54 14.69
C GLY A 85 3.02 -9.90 14.25
N GLY A 86 2.19 -10.51 15.10
CA GLY A 86 1.56 -11.81 14.84
C GLY A 86 0.16 -11.74 14.21
N MET A 87 -0.34 -10.56 13.84
CA MET A 87 -1.71 -10.42 13.34
C MET A 87 -1.93 -11.03 11.95
N PHE A 88 -0.86 -11.19 11.17
CA PHE A 88 -0.85 -11.81 9.84
C PHE A 88 0.41 -12.66 9.65
N ASP A 89 0.36 -13.62 8.72
CA ASP A 89 1.51 -14.45 8.37
C ASP A 89 2.45 -13.67 7.43
N ALA A 90 3.39 -12.95 8.03
CA ALA A 90 4.43 -12.19 7.32
C ALA A 90 5.25 -13.07 6.36
N GLY A 91 5.51 -14.34 6.73
CA GLY A 91 6.23 -15.29 5.87
C GLY A 91 5.43 -15.71 4.65
N LYS A 92 4.10 -15.74 4.73
CA LYS A 92 3.22 -15.92 3.58
C LYS A 92 3.22 -14.68 2.68
N VAL A 93 3.15 -13.47 3.24
CA VAL A 93 3.24 -12.23 2.46
C VAL A 93 4.56 -12.16 1.71
N ASP A 94 5.69 -12.36 2.39
CA ASP A 94 7.03 -12.32 1.80
C ASP A 94 7.18 -13.31 0.64
N ARG A 95 6.67 -14.54 0.78
CA ARG A 95 6.65 -15.53 -0.31
C ARG A 95 5.82 -15.08 -1.51
N ILE A 96 4.66 -14.47 -1.28
CA ILE A 96 3.82 -13.93 -2.36
C ILE A 96 4.57 -12.80 -3.09
N ILE A 97 5.10 -11.82 -2.36
CA ILE A 97 5.85 -10.71 -2.95
C ILE A 97 7.05 -11.21 -3.76
N LYS A 98 7.85 -12.14 -3.21
CA LYS A 98 8.99 -12.74 -3.93
C LYS A 98 8.57 -13.41 -5.23
N LYS A 99 7.47 -14.16 -5.23
CA LYS A 99 6.91 -14.78 -6.44
C LYS A 99 6.42 -13.75 -7.45
N LEU A 100 5.82 -12.66 -7.00
CA LEU A 100 5.41 -11.58 -7.91
C LEU A 100 6.63 -10.89 -8.52
N LEU A 101 7.68 -10.62 -7.73
CA LEU A 101 8.92 -10.02 -8.22
C LEU A 101 9.62 -10.86 -9.31
N THR A 102 9.55 -12.20 -9.24
CA THR A 102 10.12 -13.05 -10.30
C THR A 102 9.39 -12.89 -11.63
N ASN A 103 8.11 -12.52 -11.63
CA ASN A 103 7.31 -12.35 -12.84
C ASN A 103 7.43 -10.93 -13.44
N LEU A 104 8.01 -9.99 -12.70
CA LEU A 104 8.23 -8.60 -13.14
C LEU A 104 9.55 -8.41 -13.91
N LYS A 105 10.45 -9.41 -13.87
CA LYS A 105 11.73 -9.44 -14.59
C LYS A 105 11.54 -10.03 -15.97
#